data_AF-A0A6J7C0E4-F1
#
_entry.id   AF-A0A6J7C0E4-F1
#
_cell.length_a   1.000
_cell.length_b   1.000
_cell.length_c   1.000
_cell.angle_alpha   90.00
_cell.angle_beta   90.00
_cell.angle_gamma   90.00
#
_symmetry.space_group_name_H-M   'P 1'
#
loop_
_entity.id
_entity.type
_entity.pdbx_description
1 polymer ?
#
loop_
_entity_poly.entity_id
_entity_poly.type
_entity_poly.pdbx_seq_one_letter_code
_entity_poly.pdbx_strand_id
1 'polypeptide(L)'
;MAILSALTFWLIQMSPSAPGWENQSAFEAILGFVPRIVLASVCGFLIGQLLNSYVLVKIKARTNESALWVRFIGSTVVGELADTVVFCTIAFYGILTGADFLNYVIVGYIYKTLLEVVLLPITYRVIAYVKTNEPTYGPAL
;
A
#
# COMPACT_ATOMS: atom_id res chain seq x y z
N MET A 1 0.39 11.66 9.94
CA MET A 1 1.16 12.78 9.34
C MET A 1 0.71 13.09 7.92
N ALA A 2 0.70 12.15 6.97
CA ALA A 2 0.27 12.42 5.59
C ALA A 2 -1.14 13.03 5.44
N ILE A 3 -2.12 12.55 6.22
CA ILE A 3 -3.49 13.10 6.21
C ILE A 3 -3.50 14.55 6.71
N LEU A 4 -2.77 14.85 7.78
CA LEU A 4 -2.65 16.20 8.31
C LEU A 4 -2.01 17.14 7.27
N SER A 5 -0.91 16.71 6.64
CA SER A 5 -0.25 17.48 5.58
C SER A 5 -1.16 17.73 4.38
N ALA A 6 -1.89 16.71 3.92
CA ALA A 6 -2.87 16.85 2.84
C ALA A 6 -3.99 17.84 3.19
N LEU A 7 -4.53 17.77 4.42
CA LEU A 7 -5.54 18.72 4.90
C LEU A 7 -4.97 20.14 4.94
N THR A 8 -3.73 20.31 5.43
CA THR A 8 -3.08 21.62 5.45
C THR A 8 -2.89 22.19 4.04
N PHE A 9 -2.39 21.40 3.09
CA PHE A 9 -2.23 21.87 1.70
C PHE A 9 -3.56 22.20 1.02
N TRP A 10 -4.59 21.40 1.30
CA TRP A 10 -5.93 21.65 0.77
C TRP A 10 -6.54 22.94 1.33
N LEU A 11 -6.39 23.19 2.64
CA LEU A 11 -6.83 24.43 3.28
C LEU A 11 -6.07 25.65 2.77
N ILE A 12 -4.75 25.53 2.56
CA ILE A 12 -3.93 26.60 1.98
C ILE A 12 -4.39 26.92 0.55
N GLN A 13 -4.70 25.90 -0.25
CA GLN A 13 -5.17 26.08 -1.62
C GLN A 13 -6.52 26.82 -1.69
N MET A 14 -7.41 26.63 -0.71
CA MET A 14 -8.67 27.37 -0.63
C MET A 14 -8.51 28.81 -0.12
N SER A 15 -7.39 29.13 0.54
CA SER A 15 -7.15 30.47 1.09
C SER A 15 -6.73 31.46 0.00
N PRO A 16 -7.17 32.73 0.06
CA PRO A 16 -6.72 33.74 -0.88
C PRO A 16 -5.22 33.97 -0.77
N SER A 17 -4.55 34.05 -1.92
CA SER A 17 -3.11 34.32 -1.98
C SER A 17 -2.77 35.67 -1.33
N ALA A 18 -1.66 35.71 -0.58
CA ALA A 18 -1.20 36.95 0.03
C ALA A 18 -0.89 38.03 -1.03
N PRO A 19 -1.12 39.33 -0.73
CA PRO A 19 -0.76 40.41 -1.64
C PRO A 19 0.75 40.37 -1.97
N GLY A 20 1.10 40.20 -3.25
CA GLY A 20 2.49 40.07 -3.72
C GLY A 20 3.00 38.63 -3.87
N TRP A 21 2.17 37.61 -3.66
CA TRP A 21 2.53 36.22 -3.94
C TRP A 21 2.22 35.83 -5.39
N GLU A 22 3.28 35.60 -6.19
CA GLU A 22 3.15 35.28 -7.62
C GLU A 22 3.17 33.78 -7.93
N ASN A 23 3.60 32.94 -6.98
CA ASN A 23 3.85 31.51 -7.20
C ASN A 23 2.65 30.60 -6.89
N GLN A 24 1.42 31.14 -6.90
CA GLN A 24 0.22 30.36 -6.62
C GLN A 24 0.01 29.23 -7.63
N SER A 25 0.27 29.48 -8.91
CA SER A 25 0.14 28.48 -9.98
C SER A 25 1.09 27.29 -9.79
N ALA A 26 2.34 27.54 -9.39
CA ALA A 26 3.32 26.50 -9.10
C ALA A 26 2.93 25.67 -7.85
N PHE A 27 2.37 26.34 -6.82
CA PHE A 27 1.86 25.66 -5.63
C PHE A 27 0.74 24.67 -6.00
N GLU A 28 -0.24 25.12 -6.78
CA GLU A 28 -1.38 24.28 -7.17
C GLU A 28 -0.96 23.11 -8.07
N ALA A 29 -0.01 23.34 -8.99
CA ALA A 29 0.50 22.30 -9.87
C ALA A 29 1.21 21.16 -9.11
N ILE A 30 1.93 21.48 -8.04
CA ILE A 30 2.71 20.49 -7.27
C ILE A 30 1.87 19.88 -6.13
N LEU A 31 1.20 20.73 -5.35
CA LEU A 31 0.55 20.32 -4.10
C LEU A 31 -0.95 20.07 -4.24
N GLY A 32 -1.60 20.57 -5.29
CA GLY A 32 -3.02 20.32 -5.54
C GLY A 32 -3.34 18.84 -5.80
N PHE A 33 -2.35 18.05 -6.21
CA PHE A 33 -2.49 16.62 -6.42
C PHE A 33 -2.36 15.79 -5.13
N VAL A 34 -1.78 16.36 -4.06
CA VAL A 34 -1.47 15.63 -2.82
C VAL A 34 -2.71 15.10 -2.09
N PRO A 35 -3.80 15.87 -1.89
CA PRO A 35 -4.99 15.37 -1.19
C PRO A 35 -5.59 14.14 -1.86
N ARG A 36 -5.58 14.14 -3.19
CA ARG A 36 -6.08 13.04 -4.00
C ARG A 36 -5.23 11.77 -3.84
N ILE A 37 -3.91 11.90 -3.87
CA ILE A 37 -3.01 10.76 -3.63
C ILE A 37 -3.15 10.21 -2.22
N VAL A 38 -3.28 11.07 -1.21
CA VAL A 38 -3.50 10.60 0.16
C VAL A 38 -4.82 9.86 0.29
N LEU A 39 -5.89 10.34 -0.33
CA LEU A 39 -7.17 9.62 -0.37
C LEU A 39 -7.02 8.25 -1.05
N ALA A 40 -6.35 8.21 -2.21
CA ALA A 40 -6.07 6.96 -2.92
C ALA A 40 -5.28 5.97 -2.06
N SER A 41 -4.24 6.43 -1.36
CA SER A 41 -3.43 5.60 -0.45
C SER A 41 -4.24 5.06 0.72
N VAL A 42 -5.12 5.86 1.32
CA VAL A 42 -5.97 5.41 2.42
C VAL A 42 -6.94 4.33 1.94
N CYS A 43 -7.63 4.57 0.82
CA CYS A 43 -8.57 3.59 0.26
C CYS A 43 -7.87 2.29 -0.19
N GLY A 44 -6.74 2.41 -0.88
CA GLY A 44 -5.91 1.28 -1.31
C GLY A 44 -5.46 0.46 -0.12
N PHE A 45 -4.87 1.12 0.89
CA PHE A 45 -4.39 0.46 2.10
C PHE A 45 -5.52 -0.26 2.83
N LEU A 46 -6.69 0.39 3.00
CA LEU A 46 -7.82 -0.23 3.70
C LEU A 46 -8.26 -1.51 2.99
N ILE A 47 -8.50 -1.45 1.68
CA ILE A 47 -9.00 -2.62 0.93
C ILE A 47 -7.91 -3.70 0.82
N GLY A 48 -6.69 -3.30 0.48
CA GLY A 48 -5.54 -4.19 0.31
C GLY A 48 -5.17 -4.93 1.58
N GLN A 49 -5.08 -4.25 2.72
CA GLN A 49 -4.74 -4.87 4.00
C GLN A 49 -5.84 -5.78 4.55
N LEU A 50 -7.11 -5.39 4.35
CA LEU A 50 -8.23 -6.24 4.73
C LEU A 50 -8.24 -7.54 3.93
N LEU A 51 -8.03 -7.46 2.60
CA LEU A 51 -7.95 -8.64 1.74
C LEU A 51 -6.71 -9.49 2.05
N ASN A 52 -5.55 -8.86 2.26
CA ASN A 52 -4.32 -9.55 2.67
C ASN A 52 -4.58 -10.39 3.93
N SER A 53 -5.07 -9.75 4.99
CA SER A 53 -5.32 -10.40 6.28
C SER A 53 -6.38 -11.50 6.17
N TYR A 54 -7.46 -11.26 5.42
CA TYR A 54 -8.51 -12.24 5.18
C TYR A 54 -7.98 -13.50 4.47
N VAL A 55 -7.21 -13.30 3.39
CA VAL A 55 -6.61 -14.40 2.63
C VAL A 55 -5.58 -15.16 3.49
N LEU A 56 -4.78 -14.45 4.27
CA LEU A 56 -3.80 -15.05 5.18
C LEU A 56 -4.47 -16.01 6.17
N VAL A 57 -5.56 -15.56 6.81
CA VAL A 57 -6.34 -16.39 7.76
C VAL A 57 -6.98 -17.58 7.04
N LYS A 58 -7.53 -17.36 5.83
CA LYS A 58 -8.17 -18.40 5.04
C LYS A 58 -7.19 -19.48 4.58
N ILE A 59 -5.98 -19.10 4.18
CA ILE A 59 -4.92 -20.06 3.83
C ILE A 59 -4.45 -20.78 5.09
N LYS A 60 -4.23 -20.05 6.21
CA LYS A 60 -3.86 -20.65 7.51
C LYS A 60 -4.82 -21.76 7.92
N ALA A 61 -6.13 -21.53 7.81
CA ALA A 61 -7.16 -22.51 8.15
C ALA A 61 -7.10 -23.79 7.30
N ARG A 62 -6.53 -23.72 6.08
CA ARG A 62 -6.40 -24.87 5.18
C ARG A 62 -5.04 -25.57 5.27
N THR A 63 -3.97 -24.84 5.56
CA THR A 63 -2.59 -25.35 5.47
C THR A 63 -1.89 -25.54 6.82
N ASN A 64 -2.54 -25.21 7.96
CA ASN A 64 -1.93 -25.28 9.31
C ASN A 64 -0.52 -24.64 9.34
N GLU A 65 0.49 -25.36 9.85
CA GLU A 65 1.87 -24.88 9.97
C GLU A 65 2.78 -25.23 8.77
N SER A 66 2.35 -26.11 7.86
CA SER A 66 3.27 -26.76 6.90
C SER A 66 3.76 -25.86 5.76
N ALA A 67 3.09 -24.74 5.47
CA ALA A 67 3.41 -23.88 4.33
C ALA A 67 3.32 -22.37 4.66
N LEU A 68 4.25 -21.87 5.47
CA LEU A 68 4.39 -20.44 5.78
C LEU A 68 4.56 -19.56 4.52
N TRP A 69 5.24 -20.04 3.49
CA TRP A 69 5.57 -19.24 2.30
C TRP A 69 4.34 -19.01 1.43
N VAL A 70 3.51 -20.05 1.27
CA VAL A 70 2.23 -19.99 0.54
C VAL A 70 1.30 -18.99 1.20
N ARG A 71 1.32 -18.93 2.54
CA ARG A 71 0.51 -17.97 3.29
C ARG A 71 0.93 -16.54 3.01
N PHE A 72 2.22 -16.22 3.16
CA PHE A 72 2.71 -14.85 2.98
C PHE A 72 2.61 -14.39 1.53
N ILE A 73 3.14 -15.17 0.58
CA ILE A 73 3.09 -14.77 -0.84
C ILE A 73 1.64 -14.74 -1.34
N GLY A 74 0.83 -15.74 -0.98
CA GLY A 74 -0.56 -15.81 -1.42
C GLY A 74 -1.41 -14.65 -0.89
N SER A 75 -1.26 -14.27 0.38
CA SER A 75 -1.98 -13.11 0.92
C SER A 75 -1.51 -11.80 0.32
N THR A 76 -0.20 -11.66 0.12
CA THR A 76 0.39 -10.44 -0.43
C THR A 76 -0.02 -10.22 -1.86
N VAL A 77 0.10 -11.23 -2.72
CA VAL A 77 -0.32 -11.15 -4.13
C VAL A 77 -1.76 -10.62 -4.23
N VAL A 78 -2.68 -11.14 -3.41
CA VAL A 78 -4.08 -10.67 -3.43
C VAL A 78 -4.22 -9.27 -2.84
N GLY A 79 -3.56 -8.98 -1.73
CA GLY A 79 -3.61 -7.68 -1.07
C GLY A 79 -3.03 -6.55 -1.90
N GLU A 80 -1.84 -6.75 -2.46
CA GLU A 80 -1.14 -5.78 -3.31
C GLU A 80 -1.84 -5.56 -4.64
N LEU A 81 -2.47 -6.59 -5.21
CA LEU A 81 -3.29 -6.41 -6.41
C LEU A 81 -4.46 -5.46 -6.12
N ALA A 82 -5.18 -5.71 -5.01
CA ALA A 82 -6.31 -4.88 -4.63
C ALA A 82 -5.88 -3.46 -4.25
N ASP A 83 -4.80 -3.30 -3.47
CA ASP A 83 -4.21 -2.01 -3.13
C ASP A 83 -3.86 -1.22 -4.39
N THR A 84 -3.10 -1.84 -5.30
CA THR A 84 -2.61 -1.18 -6.51
C THR A 84 -3.75 -0.80 -7.45
N VAL A 85 -4.75 -1.67 -7.64
CA VAL A 85 -5.92 -1.37 -8.48
C VAL A 85 -6.73 -0.22 -7.90
N VAL A 86 -7.06 -0.25 -6.61
CA VAL A 86 -7.83 0.81 -5.94
C VAL A 86 -7.06 2.12 -5.94
N PHE A 87 -5.78 2.08 -5.57
CA PHE A 87 -4.90 3.23 -5.56
C PHE A 87 -4.82 3.87 -6.95
N CYS A 88 -4.45 3.11 -7.98
CA CYS A 88 -4.28 3.65 -9.33
C CYS A 88 -5.59 4.20 -9.88
N THR A 89 -6.71 3.52 -9.60
CA THR A 89 -8.04 3.98 -10.03
C THR A 89 -8.34 5.35 -9.44
N ILE A 90 -8.18 5.56 -8.13
CA ILE A 90 -8.50 6.84 -7.48
C ILE A 90 -7.46 7.92 -7.82
N ALA A 91 -6.17 7.58 -7.74
CA ALA A 91 -5.06 8.49 -7.98
C ALA A 91 -5.06 9.07 -9.40
N PHE A 92 -5.36 8.25 -10.40
CA PHE A 92 -5.22 8.62 -11.82
C PHE A 92 -6.52 8.61 -12.63
N TYR A 93 -7.68 8.46 -11.98
CA TYR A 93 -8.99 8.66 -12.61
C TYR A 93 -9.02 9.92 -13.50
N GLY A 94 -9.29 9.75 -14.80
CA GLY A 94 -9.37 10.85 -15.76
C GLY A 94 -8.03 11.47 -16.19
N ILE A 95 -6.89 10.96 -15.71
CA ILE A 95 -5.54 11.39 -16.12
C ILE A 95 -4.91 10.33 -17.03
N LEU A 96 -4.89 9.07 -16.58
CA LEU A 96 -4.38 7.93 -17.36
C LEU A 96 -5.56 7.19 -18.00
N THR A 97 -5.43 6.79 -19.26
CA THR A 97 -6.50 6.06 -19.97
C THR A 97 -5.96 4.83 -20.69
N GLY A 98 -6.81 3.81 -20.83
CA GLY A 98 -6.55 2.63 -21.65
C GLY A 98 -5.29 1.85 -21.27
N ALA A 99 -4.34 1.80 -22.20
CA ALA A 99 -3.13 1.00 -22.10
C ALA A 99 -2.13 1.52 -21.06
N ASP A 100 -2.01 2.84 -20.91
CA ASP A 100 -1.05 3.43 -19.97
C ASP A 100 -1.46 3.16 -18.52
N PHE A 101 -2.77 3.23 -18.24
CA PHE A 101 -3.31 2.85 -16.94
C PHE A 101 -3.01 1.38 -16.63
N LEU A 102 -3.29 0.48 -17.59
CA LEU A 102 -3.08 -0.95 -17.39
C LEU A 102 -1.59 -1.27 -17.23
N ASN A 103 -0.72 -0.64 -18.02
CA ASN A 103 0.73 -0.78 -17.90
C ASN A 103 1.19 -0.32 -16.51
N TYR A 104 0.75 0.84 -16.06
CA TYR A 104 1.12 1.38 -14.75
C TYR A 104 0.70 0.45 -13.60
N VAL A 105 -0.54 -0.08 -13.65
CA VAL A 105 -1.03 -1.05 -12.66
C VAL A 105 -0.21 -2.33 -12.67
N ILE A 106 0.02 -2.91 -13.86
CA ILE A 106 0.73 -4.19 -13.99
C ILE A 106 2.18 -4.04 -13.53
N VAL A 107 2.89 -3.01 -14.01
CA VAL A 107 4.29 -2.77 -13.66
C VAL A 107 4.42 -2.51 -12.17
N GLY A 108 3.57 -1.65 -11.60
CA GLY A 108 3.57 -1.36 -10.17
C GLY A 108 3.31 -2.61 -9.33
N TYR A 109 2.32 -3.40 -9.72
CA TYR A 109 1.97 -4.64 -9.04
C TYR A 109 3.09 -5.69 -9.11
N ILE A 110 3.67 -5.92 -10.28
CA ILE A 110 4.77 -6.88 -10.46
C ILE A 110 5.98 -6.42 -9.65
N TYR A 111 6.34 -5.14 -9.72
CA TYR A 111 7.47 -4.59 -8.98
C TYR A 111 7.32 -4.81 -7.47
N LYS A 112 6.17 -4.44 -6.90
CA LYS A 112 5.86 -4.63 -5.47
C LYS A 112 5.92 -6.10 -5.07
N THR A 113 5.29 -6.96 -5.87
CA THR A 113 5.25 -8.41 -5.60
C THR A 113 6.64 -9.04 -5.68
N LEU A 114 7.45 -8.69 -6.68
CA LEU A 114 8.82 -9.20 -6.82
C LEU A 114 9.71 -8.77 -5.65
N LEU A 115 9.61 -7.51 -5.21
CA LEU A 115 10.34 -7.04 -4.03
C LEU A 115 9.99 -7.87 -2.81
N GLU A 116 8.71 -8.20 -2.59
CA GLU A 116 8.34 -9.04 -1.46
C GLU A 116 8.91 -10.46 -1.57
N VAL A 117 8.88 -11.07 -2.75
CA VAL A 117 9.47 -12.41 -2.96
C VAL A 117 10.98 -12.39 -2.69
N VAL A 118 11.68 -11.33 -3.07
CA VAL A 118 13.12 -11.15 -2.81
C VAL A 118 13.41 -10.92 -1.33
N LEU A 119 12.52 -10.22 -0.60
CA LEU A 119 12.66 -9.95 0.82
C LEU A 119 12.22 -11.12 1.71
N LEU A 120 11.39 -12.03 1.19
CA LEU A 120 10.91 -13.23 1.88
C LEU A 120 12.00 -14.01 2.65
N PRO A 121 13.18 -14.33 2.08
CA PRO A 121 14.25 -15.02 2.81
C PRO A 121 14.73 -14.26 4.05
N ILE A 122 14.71 -12.93 4.01
CA ILE A 122 15.05 -12.09 5.17
C ILE A 122 13.93 -12.17 6.20
N THR A 123 12.67 -12.04 5.77
CA THR A 123 11.49 -12.20 6.63
C THR A 123 11.50 -13.53 7.37
N TYR A 124 11.85 -14.62 6.68
CA TYR A 124 12.00 -15.95 7.29
C TYR A 124 13.04 -16.00 8.40
N ARG A 125 14.21 -15.40 8.20
CA ARG A 125 15.28 -15.34 9.21
C ARG A 125 14.85 -14.54 10.44
N VAL A 126 14.16 -13.41 10.22
CA VAL A 126 13.64 -12.58 11.31
C VAL A 126 12.57 -13.33 12.10
N ILE A 127 11.62 -13.99 11.42
CA ILE A 127 10.58 -14.80 12.10
C ILE A 127 11.24 -15.91 12.94
N ALA A 128 12.22 -16.61 12.39
CA ALA A 128 12.94 -17.65 13.12
C ALA A 128 13.64 -17.08 14.37
N TYR A 129 14.36 -15.96 14.22
CA TYR A 129 15.02 -15.29 15.33
C TYR A 129 14.03 -14.86 16.42
N VAL A 130 12.90 -14.25 16.05
CA VAL A 130 11.87 -13.83 17.02
C VAL A 130 11.27 -15.04 17.73
N LYS A 131 10.92 -16.10 17.01
CA LYS A 131 10.39 -17.34 17.61
C LYS A 131 11.34 -17.99 18.60
N THR A 132 12.66 -17.94 18.36
CA THR A 132 13.65 -18.48 19.29
C THR A 132 13.77 -17.67 20.59
N ASN A 133 13.41 -16.38 20.56
CA ASN A 133 13.54 -15.48 21.71
C ASN A 133 12.21 -15.21 22.43
N GLU A 134 11.07 -15.67 21.89
CA GLU A 134 9.76 -15.51 22.53
C GLU A 134 9.42 -16.68 23.47
N PRO A 135 9.24 -16.46 24.79
CA PRO A 135 8.92 -17.51 25.77
C PRO A 135 7.56 -18.17 25.55
N THR A 136 6.64 -17.49 24.85
CA THR A 136 5.28 -17.98 24.56
C THR A 136 5.26 -19.07 23.47
N TYR A 137 6.35 -19.21 22.69
CA TYR A 137 6.54 -20.26 21.68
C TYR A 137 7.35 -21.45 22.20
N GLY A 138 7.28 -21.75 23.51
CA GLY A 138 7.72 -23.03 24.03
C GLY A 138 6.96 -24.19 23.38
N PRO A 139 7.56 -25.38 23.24
CA PRO A 139 6.87 -26.53 22.67
C PRO A 139 5.56 -26.74 23.45
N ALA A 140 4.43 -26.72 22.73
CA ALA A 140 3.18 -27.16 23.29
C ALA A 140 3.40 -28.61 23.77
N LEU A 141 3.46 -28.79 25.09
CA LEU A 141 3.45 -30.10 25.74
C LEU A 141 2.14 -30.82 25.41
#